data_AF-A0A8R1HXT1-F1
#
_entry.id   AF-A0A8R1HXT1-F1
#
_cell.length_a   1.000
_cell.length_b   1.000
_cell.length_c   1.000
_cell.angle_alpha   90.00
_cell.angle_beta   90.00
_cell.angle_gamma   90.00
#
_symmetry.space_group_name_H-M   'P 1'
#
loop_
_entity.id
_entity.type
_entity.pdbx_description
1 polymer ?
#
loop_
_entity_poly.entity_id
_entity_poly.type
_entity_poly.pdbx_seq_one_letter_code
_entity_poly.pdbx_strand_id
1 'polypeptide(L)'
;MGKSTILFLLSIVVISCLLIEITAEVFEKPKEYDAKGNEIVDPDTPAHQQQQHHHHRLHRGKVHRRRQPVCVNGRPVDGACECELDFVGKHCEKQKHCQSFRRYRNGSCPECIKGYQGEFCEEIVCYNGKQNVHLTECECDDPYSGKHCDELETRKIYSYYNRKVFLLGPLGAISLIPMCTMYLVCEYFARKRQVKRVGLMMEGQNINVENRLLEKLLNKM
;
A
#
# COMPACT_ATOMS: atom_id res chain seq x y z
N MET A 1 48.11 -7.05 -7.21
CA MET A 1 46.74 -6.52 -6.98
C MET A 1 46.66 -5.18 -7.67
N GLY A 2 45.83 -5.11 -8.71
CA GLY A 2 46.02 -4.20 -9.84
C GLY A 2 45.50 -2.78 -9.60
N LYS A 3 46.13 -1.82 -10.29
CA LYS A 3 45.73 -0.40 -10.32
C LYS A 3 44.24 -0.20 -10.66
N SER A 4 43.59 -1.17 -11.33
CA SER A 4 42.15 -1.18 -11.60
C SER A 4 41.27 -1.27 -10.35
N THR A 5 41.63 -2.02 -9.30
CA THR A 5 40.80 -2.10 -8.09
C THR A 5 40.85 -0.81 -7.29
N ILE A 6 41.99 -0.11 -7.31
CA ILE A 6 42.14 1.20 -6.68
C ILE A 6 41.34 2.27 -7.44
N LEU A 7 41.33 2.24 -8.78
CA LEU A 7 40.48 3.13 -9.57
C LEU A 7 38.99 2.86 -9.35
N PHE A 8 38.58 1.59 -9.23
CA PHE A 8 37.19 1.23 -8.94
C PHE A 8 36.74 1.72 -7.56
N LEU A 9 37.58 1.52 -6.54
CA LEU A 9 37.28 2.00 -5.18
C LEU A 9 37.28 3.53 -5.12
N LEU A 10 38.20 4.22 -5.81
CA LEU A 10 38.18 5.67 -5.92
C LEU A 10 36.93 6.17 -6.67
N SER A 11 36.48 5.48 -7.72
CA SER A 11 35.24 5.84 -8.41
C SER A 11 34.02 5.63 -7.51
N ILE A 12 33.97 4.55 -6.74
CA ILE A 12 32.87 4.28 -5.81
C ILE A 12 32.85 5.33 -4.71
N VAL A 13 34.01 5.69 -4.14
CA VAL A 13 34.14 6.72 -3.10
C VAL A 13 33.72 8.09 -3.62
N VAL A 14 34.15 8.49 -4.82
CA VAL A 14 33.77 9.77 -5.44
C VAL A 14 32.27 9.79 -5.76
N ILE A 15 31.69 8.69 -6.27
CA ILE A 15 30.26 8.58 -6.53
C ILE A 15 29.46 8.63 -5.22
N SER A 16 29.93 7.96 -4.16
CA SER A 16 29.27 8.02 -2.85
C SER A 16 29.39 9.39 -2.17
N CYS A 17 30.51 10.11 -2.31
CA CYS A 17 30.65 11.48 -1.80
C CYS A 17 29.73 12.46 -2.56
N LEU A 18 29.62 12.34 -3.88
CA LEU A 18 28.68 13.12 -4.69
C LEU A 18 27.22 12.82 -4.34
N LEU A 19 26.89 11.56 -4.06
CA LEU A 19 25.54 11.18 -3.61
C LEU A 19 25.20 11.77 -2.23
N ILE A 20 26.18 11.85 -1.31
CA ILE A 20 25.98 12.41 0.03
C ILE A 20 25.75 13.93 -0.03
N GLU A 21 26.52 14.67 -0.85
CA GLU A 21 26.32 16.11 -1.05
C GLU A 21 24.95 16.43 -1.68
N ILE A 22 24.50 15.62 -2.64
CA ILE A 22 23.18 15.81 -3.29
C ILE A 22 22.03 15.49 -2.31
N THR A 23 22.19 14.53 -1.40
CA THR A 23 21.15 14.26 -0.37
C THR A 23 21.00 15.38 0.65
N ALA A 24 22.02 16.24 0.81
CA ALA A 24 21.97 17.37 1.74
C ALA A 24 21.19 18.58 1.20
N GLU A 25 21.06 18.73 -0.12
CA GLU A 25 20.32 19.85 -0.74
C GLU A 25 18.85 19.55 -1.03
N VAL A 26 18.41 18.28 -0.96
CA VAL A 26 17.05 17.87 -1.37
C VAL A 26 16.09 17.64 -0.19
N PHE A 27 16.57 17.70 1.06
CA PHE A 27 15.73 17.52 2.25
C PHE A 27 15.16 18.85 2.81
N GLU A 28 14.56 19.69 1.96
CA GLU A 28 13.45 20.52 2.42
C GLU A 28 12.17 19.67 2.38
N LYS A 29 11.77 19.17 3.55
CA LYS A 29 10.46 18.55 3.75
C LYS A 29 9.36 19.53 3.30
N PRO A 30 8.39 19.13 2.46
CA PRO A 30 7.17 19.90 2.34
C PRO A 30 6.37 19.76 3.65
N LYS A 31 5.97 20.89 4.23
CA LYS A 31 4.91 20.94 5.24
C LYS A 31 3.57 20.80 4.51
N GLU A 32 2.78 19.82 4.91
CA GLU A 32 1.43 19.59 4.41
C GLU A 32 0.48 20.62 5.06
N TYR A 33 -0.18 21.44 4.24
CA TYR A 33 -1.17 22.42 4.64
C TYR A 33 -2.50 22.12 3.93
N ASP A 34 -3.58 22.04 4.69
CA ASP A 34 -4.94 21.93 4.13
C ASP A 34 -5.45 23.29 3.61
N ALA A 35 -6.38 23.25 2.66
CA ALA A 35 -6.87 24.39 1.87
C ALA A 35 -7.65 25.50 2.63
N LYS A 36 -7.52 25.58 3.96
CA LYS A 36 -8.13 26.65 4.79
C LYS A 36 -7.21 27.25 5.87
N GLY A 37 -5.94 26.90 5.95
CA GLY A 37 -4.93 27.70 6.68
C GLY A 37 -5.18 27.94 8.18
N ASN A 38 -5.70 26.96 8.92
CA ASN A 38 -5.78 27.00 10.40
C ASN A 38 -5.02 25.82 11.03
N GLU A 39 -4.37 26.05 12.17
CA GLU A 39 -3.76 25.00 13.01
C GLU A 39 -4.85 24.07 13.58
N ILE A 40 -4.62 22.75 13.53
CA ILE A 40 -5.45 21.78 14.26
C ILE A 40 -5.03 21.83 15.72
N VAL A 41 -5.83 22.53 16.52
CA VAL A 41 -5.85 22.43 17.98
C VAL A 41 -6.83 21.31 18.33
N ASP A 42 -6.34 20.24 18.94
CA ASP A 42 -7.18 19.17 19.51
C ASP A 42 -7.96 19.69 20.73
N PRO A 43 -9.31 19.64 20.75
CA PRO A 43 -10.10 19.93 21.94
C PRO A 43 -10.69 18.65 22.56
N ASP A 44 -10.48 18.54 23.88
CA ASP A 44 -11.37 17.98 24.90
C ASP A 44 -11.56 16.45 25.05
N THR A 45 -10.84 15.93 26.06
CA THR A 45 -11.21 15.08 27.23
C THR A 45 -12.67 14.56 27.35
N PRO A 46 -12.91 13.38 27.96
CA PRO A 46 -13.11 13.37 29.42
C PRO A 46 -12.64 12.12 30.21
N ALA A 47 -12.27 12.40 31.47
CA ALA A 47 -12.56 11.67 32.70
C ALA A 47 -12.30 10.15 32.79
N HIS A 48 -11.22 9.80 33.50
CA HIS A 48 -11.11 8.52 34.22
C HIS A 48 -12.18 8.46 35.33
N GLN A 49 -13.26 7.73 35.09
CA GLN A 49 -14.21 7.33 36.12
C GLN A 49 -13.96 5.86 36.47
N GLN A 50 -13.37 5.64 37.65
CA GLN A 50 -13.27 4.32 38.26
C GLN A 50 -14.67 3.78 38.56
N GLN A 51 -15.15 2.83 37.77
CA GLN A 51 -16.29 2.00 38.13
C GLN A 51 -15.78 0.74 38.84
N GLN A 52 -15.99 0.72 40.17
CA GLN A 52 -15.90 -0.49 40.97
C GLN A 52 -17.05 -1.43 40.57
N HIS A 53 -16.72 -2.50 39.86
CA HIS A 53 -17.67 -3.59 39.65
C HIS A 53 -17.69 -4.51 40.87
N HIS A 54 -18.81 -4.49 41.60
CA HIS A 54 -19.10 -5.43 42.68
C HIS A 54 -19.11 -6.87 42.16
N HIS A 55 -18.15 -7.68 42.60
CA HIS A 55 -18.17 -9.13 42.43
C HIS A 55 -19.21 -9.78 43.35
N HIS A 56 -20.43 -9.99 42.85
CA HIS A 56 -21.34 -10.96 43.47
C HIS A 56 -20.97 -12.37 43.02
N ARG A 57 -20.20 -13.06 43.87
CA ARG A 57 -19.87 -14.48 43.74
C ARG A 57 -21.08 -15.32 44.14
N LEU A 58 -21.95 -15.62 43.18
CA LEU A 58 -23.00 -16.63 43.37
C LEU A 58 -22.42 -18.01 43.07
N HIS A 59 -22.12 -18.76 44.13
CA HIS A 59 -21.92 -20.21 44.06
C HIS A 59 -23.24 -20.88 43.67
N ARG A 60 -23.48 -21.04 42.37
CA ARG A 60 -24.56 -21.87 41.84
C ARG A 60 -24.04 -23.28 41.58
N GLY A 61 -24.65 -24.25 42.25
CA GLY A 61 -24.34 -25.67 42.12
C GLY A 61 -24.29 -26.12 40.66
N LYS A 62 -23.35 -27.03 40.37
CA LYS A 62 -23.17 -27.64 39.06
C LYS A 62 -24.33 -28.61 38.78
N VAL A 63 -25.46 -28.06 38.37
CA VAL A 63 -26.36 -28.79 37.48
C VAL A 63 -25.75 -28.63 36.09
N HIS A 64 -25.20 -29.70 35.52
CA HIS A 64 -24.86 -29.73 34.10
C HIS A 64 -26.14 -29.67 33.27
N ARG A 65 -26.81 -28.50 33.24
CA ARG A 65 -27.72 -28.16 32.15
C ARG A 65 -26.85 -28.17 30.91
N ARG A 66 -27.04 -29.17 30.04
CA ARG A 66 -26.47 -29.14 28.69
C ARG A 66 -26.83 -27.77 28.12
N ARG A 67 -25.82 -26.91 27.92
CA ARG A 67 -26.05 -25.60 27.29
C ARG A 67 -26.58 -25.92 25.90
N GLN A 68 -27.80 -25.48 25.61
CA GLN A 68 -28.37 -25.64 24.28
C GLN A 68 -27.45 -24.92 23.28
N PRO A 69 -27.24 -25.50 22.08
CA PRO A 69 -26.44 -24.85 21.06
C PRO A 69 -27.10 -23.52 20.65
N VAL A 70 -26.26 -22.53 20.32
CA VAL A 70 -26.75 -21.28 19.73
C VAL A 70 -27.03 -21.55 18.25
N CYS A 71 -28.24 -21.25 17.80
CA CYS A 71 -28.66 -21.36 16.42
C CYS A 71 -28.98 -19.95 15.91
N VAL A 72 -28.42 -19.57 14.76
CA VAL A 72 -28.61 -18.23 14.17
C VAL A 72 -29.98 -18.15 13.50
N ASN A 73 -30.26 -19.08 12.57
CA ASN A 73 -31.51 -19.15 11.81
C ASN A 73 -32.18 -20.53 12.00
N GLY A 74 -32.65 -20.79 13.21
CA GLY A 74 -33.26 -22.06 13.56
C GLY A 74 -33.51 -22.21 15.05
N ARG A 75 -33.88 -23.43 15.46
CA ARG A 75 -34.19 -23.75 16.86
C ARG A 75 -33.33 -24.90 17.39
N PRO A 76 -32.91 -24.87 18.67
CA PRO A 76 -32.18 -25.97 19.26
C PRO A 76 -33.14 -27.13 19.57
N VAL A 77 -32.89 -28.30 18.98
CA VAL A 77 -33.64 -29.54 19.20
C VAL A 77 -32.64 -30.65 19.57
N ASP A 78 -32.84 -31.30 20.70
CA ASP A 78 -32.01 -32.43 21.18
C ASP A 78 -30.49 -32.17 21.22
N GLY A 79 -30.08 -30.92 21.37
CA GLY A 79 -28.67 -30.52 21.42
C GLY A 79 -28.02 -30.28 20.05
N ALA A 80 -28.81 -30.28 18.97
CA ALA A 80 -28.42 -29.81 17.64
C ALA A 80 -29.30 -28.63 17.20
N CYS A 81 -28.90 -27.93 16.14
CA CYS A 81 -29.74 -26.89 15.52
C CYS A 81 -30.58 -27.49 14.41
N GLU A 82 -31.89 -27.32 14.50
CA GLU A 82 -32.82 -27.55 13.39
C GLU A 82 -32.95 -26.24 12.63
N CYS A 83 -32.38 -26.19 11.42
CA CYS A 83 -32.33 -24.98 10.60
C CYS A 83 -33.64 -24.72 9.86
N GLU A 84 -33.91 -23.44 9.62
CA GLU A 84 -34.97 -23.02 8.70
C GLU A 84 -34.69 -23.49 7.25
N LEU A 85 -35.73 -23.53 6.42
CA LEU A 85 -35.69 -24.17 5.09
C LEU A 85 -34.56 -23.65 4.18
N ASP A 86 -34.22 -22.36 4.29
CA ASP A 86 -33.22 -21.67 3.47
C ASP A 86 -31.84 -21.52 4.15
N PHE A 87 -31.61 -22.18 5.28
CA PHE A 87 -30.34 -22.12 6.01
C PHE A 87 -29.76 -23.52 6.28
N VAL A 88 -28.43 -23.59 6.38
CA VAL A 88 -27.65 -24.79 6.71
C VAL A 88 -26.44 -24.43 7.56
N GLY A 89 -25.70 -25.45 7.99
CA GLY A 89 -24.55 -25.31 8.86
C GLY A 89 -24.86 -25.82 10.27
N LYS A 90 -23.82 -25.93 11.09
CA LYS A 90 -23.93 -26.49 12.44
C LYS A 90 -24.78 -25.59 13.35
N HIS A 91 -24.76 -24.30 13.08
CA HIS A 91 -25.45 -23.25 13.81
C HIS A 91 -26.46 -22.50 12.91
N CYS A 92 -26.79 -23.06 11.74
CA CYS A 92 -27.67 -22.44 10.74
C CYS A 92 -27.18 -21.06 10.28
N GLU A 93 -25.88 -20.92 10.15
CA GLU A 93 -25.18 -19.68 9.80
C GLU A 93 -25.08 -19.44 8.30
N LYS A 94 -25.17 -20.49 7.47
CA LYS A 94 -25.03 -20.39 6.01
C LYS A 94 -26.39 -20.34 5.33
N GLN A 95 -26.57 -19.40 4.40
CA GLN A 95 -27.78 -19.31 3.58
C GLN A 95 -27.65 -20.16 2.32
N LYS A 96 -28.75 -20.81 1.92
CA LYS A 96 -28.88 -21.57 0.66
C LYS A 96 -29.15 -20.63 -0.52
N HIS A 97 -28.35 -20.68 -1.58
CA HIS A 97 -28.49 -19.86 -2.78
C HIS A 97 -28.89 -20.66 -4.01
N CYS A 98 -30.11 -21.17 -3.98
CA CYS A 98 -30.60 -22.09 -4.99
C CYS A 98 -31.39 -21.35 -6.07
N GLN A 99 -31.24 -21.76 -7.32
CA GLN A 99 -31.79 -21.04 -8.48
C GLN A 99 -33.33 -21.07 -8.52
N SER A 100 -33.94 -22.11 -7.95
CA SER A 100 -35.39 -22.22 -7.83
C SER A 100 -35.81 -22.52 -6.38
N PHE A 101 -37.10 -22.35 -6.10
CA PHE A 101 -37.71 -22.77 -4.83
C PHE A 101 -37.85 -24.29 -4.68
N ARG A 102 -37.55 -25.07 -5.73
CA ARG A 102 -37.61 -26.53 -5.65
C ARG A 102 -36.44 -27.05 -4.81
N ARG A 103 -36.72 -28.06 -3.98
CA ARG A 103 -35.74 -28.76 -3.14
C ARG A 103 -35.94 -30.25 -3.30
N TYR A 104 -34.85 -31.01 -3.25
CA TYR A 104 -34.92 -32.47 -3.13
C TYR A 104 -35.43 -32.88 -1.74
N ARG A 105 -35.76 -34.17 -1.55
CA ARG A 105 -36.31 -34.67 -0.28
C ARG A 105 -35.38 -34.52 0.92
N ASN A 106 -34.07 -34.52 0.68
CA ASN A 106 -33.02 -34.24 1.66
C ASN A 106 -32.84 -32.73 1.93
N GLY A 107 -33.61 -31.86 1.27
CA GLY A 107 -33.49 -30.41 1.37
C GLY A 107 -32.38 -29.79 0.53
N SER A 108 -31.68 -30.59 -0.29
CA SER A 108 -30.62 -30.13 -1.20
C SER A 108 -31.20 -29.47 -2.45
N CYS A 109 -30.36 -28.72 -3.17
CA CYS A 109 -30.82 -27.89 -4.27
C CYS A 109 -30.60 -28.56 -5.62
N PRO A 110 -31.57 -28.47 -6.56
CA PRO A 110 -31.42 -29.03 -7.90
C PRO A 110 -30.38 -28.27 -8.72
N GLU A 111 -30.31 -26.96 -8.56
CA GLU A 111 -29.37 -26.09 -9.26
C GLU A 111 -29.06 -24.86 -8.40
N CYS A 112 -27.81 -24.41 -8.44
CA CYS A 112 -27.34 -23.24 -7.70
C CYS A 112 -27.40 -21.98 -8.54
N ILE A 113 -27.60 -20.84 -7.88
CA ILE A 113 -27.42 -19.54 -8.54
C ILE A 113 -25.96 -19.42 -8.99
N LYS A 114 -25.72 -18.76 -10.13
CA LYS A 114 -24.36 -18.49 -10.62
C LYS A 114 -23.51 -17.86 -9.52
N GLY A 115 -22.30 -18.40 -9.33
CA GLY A 115 -21.37 -17.96 -8.29
C GLY A 115 -21.54 -18.67 -6.94
N TYR A 116 -22.40 -19.68 -6.85
CA TYR A 116 -22.56 -20.53 -5.67
C TYR A 116 -22.37 -22.01 -5.99
N GLN A 117 -21.89 -22.76 -5.01
CA GLN A 117 -21.63 -24.20 -5.09
C GLN A 117 -21.98 -24.91 -3.78
N GLY A 118 -21.88 -26.24 -3.78
CA GLY A 118 -22.24 -27.10 -2.65
C GLY A 118 -23.56 -27.86 -2.86
N GLU A 119 -23.83 -28.85 -2.02
CA GLU A 119 -25.07 -29.63 -2.12
C GLU A 119 -26.32 -28.78 -1.85
N PHE A 120 -26.18 -27.77 -0.99
CA PHE A 120 -27.25 -26.84 -0.62
C PHE A 120 -27.01 -25.43 -1.18
N CYS A 121 -26.05 -25.26 -2.09
CA CYS A 121 -25.63 -23.98 -2.65
C CYS A 121 -25.23 -22.96 -1.57
N GLU A 122 -24.55 -23.43 -0.54
CA GLU A 122 -24.19 -22.69 0.65
C GLU A 122 -22.78 -22.09 0.61
N GLU A 123 -22.00 -22.42 -0.41
CA GLU A 123 -20.64 -21.92 -0.60
C GLU A 123 -20.59 -20.89 -1.72
N ILE A 124 -20.06 -19.71 -1.43
CA ILE A 124 -19.81 -18.69 -2.45
C ILE A 124 -18.50 -19.00 -3.18
N VAL A 125 -18.53 -18.91 -4.51
CA VAL A 125 -17.36 -19.01 -5.36
C VAL A 125 -16.76 -17.61 -5.52
N CYS A 126 -15.48 -17.48 -5.16
CA CYS A 126 -14.70 -16.26 -5.31
C CYS A 126 -13.68 -16.44 -6.43
N TYR A 127 -13.68 -15.57 -7.44
CA TYR A 127 -12.74 -15.69 -8.57
C TYR A 127 -11.36 -15.14 -8.27
N ASN A 128 -11.28 -13.98 -7.60
CA ASN A 128 -10.03 -13.30 -7.24
C ASN A 128 -10.03 -12.92 -5.75
N GLY A 129 -9.87 -13.92 -4.89
CA GLY A 129 -9.85 -13.71 -3.45
C GLY A 129 -10.03 -15.00 -2.66
N LYS A 130 -10.40 -14.86 -1.39
CA LYS A 130 -10.61 -15.98 -0.48
C LYS A 130 -12.03 -16.02 0.02
N GLN A 131 -12.55 -17.22 0.24
CA GLN A 131 -13.86 -17.42 0.81
C GLN A 131 -13.80 -17.24 2.34
N ASN A 132 -14.75 -16.50 2.91
CA ASN A 132 -14.93 -16.47 4.35
C ASN A 132 -15.64 -17.75 4.82
N VAL A 133 -15.10 -18.43 5.84
CA VAL A 133 -15.63 -19.74 6.29
C VAL A 133 -16.97 -19.59 7.03
N HIS A 134 -17.18 -18.45 7.68
CA HIS A 134 -18.34 -18.20 8.55
C HIS A 134 -19.46 -17.41 7.86
N LEU A 135 -19.14 -16.68 6.80
CA LEU A 135 -20.06 -15.83 6.07
C LEU A 135 -20.07 -16.26 4.61
N THR A 136 -21.22 -16.18 3.94
CA THR A 136 -21.36 -16.45 2.50
C THR A 136 -20.82 -15.28 1.65
N GLU A 137 -19.60 -14.83 1.96
CA GLU A 137 -18.97 -13.63 1.41
C GLU A 137 -17.52 -13.91 0.99
N CYS A 138 -17.06 -13.17 -0.01
CA CYS A 138 -15.70 -13.22 -0.53
C CYS A 138 -14.86 -12.05 0.01
N GLU A 139 -13.64 -12.36 0.45
CA GLU A 139 -12.59 -11.39 0.73
C GLU A 139 -11.76 -11.22 -0.55
N CYS A 140 -12.00 -10.13 -1.29
CA CYS A 140 -11.37 -9.91 -2.59
C CYS A 140 -9.94 -9.40 -2.47
N ASP A 141 -9.08 -9.85 -3.40
CA ASP A 141 -7.73 -9.32 -3.55
C ASP A 141 -7.77 -8.00 -4.32
N ASP A 142 -7.00 -6.99 -3.89
CA ASP A 142 -6.88 -5.73 -4.62
C ASP A 142 -6.28 -5.96 -6.03
N PRO A 143 -6.80 -5.32 -7.10
CA PRO A 143 -7.85 -4.29 -7.12
C PRO A 143 -9.26 -4.81 -7.46
N TYR A 144 -9.52 -6.10 -7.33
CA TYR A 144 -10.80 -6.72 -7.66
C TYR A 144 -11.88 -6.40 -6.62
N SER A 145 -13.14 -6.38 -7.05
CA SER A 145 -14.28 -6.16 -6.18
C SER A 145 -15.54 -6.87 -6.68
N GLY A 146 -16.69 -6.55 -6.09
CA GLY A 146 -17.94 -7.24 -6.35
C GLY A 146 -18.14 -8.43 -5.40
N LYS A 147 -19.33 -9.02 -5.44
CA LYS A 147 -19.72 -10.10 -4.52
C LYS A 147 -18.88 -11.37 -4.71
N HIS A 148 -18.48 -11.65 -5.96
CA HIS A 148 -17.68 -12.81 -6.34
C HIS A 148 -16.23 -12.45 -6.72
N CYS A 149 -15.81 -11.21 -6.46
CA CYS A 149 -14.48 -10.69 -6.81
C CYS A 149 -14.16 -10.74 -8.31
N ASP A 150 -15.15 -10.54 -9.16
CA ASP A 150 -15.06 -10.54 -10.62
C ASP A 150 -15.18 -9.14 -11.23
N GLU A 151 -15.57 -8.14 -10.46
CA GLU A 151 -15.73 -6.77 -10.94
C GLU A 151 -14.41 -6.00 -10.84
N LEU A 152 -14.04 -5.34 -11.93
CA LEU A 152 -12.81 -4.57 -12.01
C LEU A 152 -13.14 -3.10 -12.35
N GLU A 153 -13.17 -2.25 -11.33
CA GLU A 153 -13.44 -0.82 -11.50
C GLU A 153 -12.18 -0.08 -11.92
N THR A 154 -12.24 0.67 -13.04
CA THR A 154 -11.11 1.47 -13.55
C THR A 154 -10.55 2.42 -12.51
N ARG A 155 -11.41 3.06 -11.70
CA ARG A 155 -10.99 3.93 -10.59
C ARG A 155 -10.14 3.19 -9.57
N LYS A 156 -10.51 1.97 -9.16
CA LYS A 156 -9.75 1.16 -8.20
C LYS A 156 -8.43 0.68 -8.79
N ILE A 157 -8.44 0.26 -10.06
CA ILE A 157 -7.22 -0.08 -10.80
C ILE A 157 -6.24 1.10 -10.79
N TYR A 158 -6.69 2.28 -11.22
CA TYR A 158 -5.83 3.47 -11.28
C TYR A 158 -5.33 3.86 -9.90
N SER A 159 -6.18 3.85 -8.88
CA SER A 159 -5.77 4.12 -7.50
C SER A 159 -4.72 3.12 -7.00
N TYR A 160 -4.94 1.82 -7.23
CA TYR A 160 -4.04 0.75 -6.82
C TYR A 160 -2.67 0.87 -7.50
N TYR A 161 -2.64 1.04 -8.83
CA TYR A 161 -1.38 1.18 -9.56
C TYR A 161 -0.69 2.51 -9.26
N ASN A 162 -1.40 3.61 -9.13
CA ASN A 162 -0.80 4.89 -8.74
C ASN A 162 -0.15 4.81 -7.35
N ARG A 163 -0.83 4.18 -6.38
CA ARG A 163 -0.26 3.93 -5.06
C ARG A 163 0.95 3.01 -5.13
N LYS A 164 0.90 1.94 -5.94
CA LYS A 164 2.00 0.98 -6.11
C LYS A 164 3.20 1.60 -6.82
N VAL A 165 2.97 2.48 -7.80
CA VAL A 165 4.00 3.27 -8.50
C VAL A 165 4.60 4.30 -7.55
N PHE A 166 3.78 4.97 -6.73
CA PHE A 166 4.27 5.86 -5.67
C PHE A 166 5.12 5.10 -4.64
N LEU A 167 4.75 3.86 -4.31
CA LEU A 167 5.53 2.98 -3.45
C LEU A 167 6.83 2.49 -4.11
N LEU A 168 6.80 2.21 -5.42
CA LEU A 168 8.00 1.95 -6.24
C LEU A 168 8.89 3.18 -6.39
N GLY A 169 8.37 4.36 -6.03
CA GLY A 169 9.15 5.52 -5.62
C GLY A 169 10.21 5.95 -6.65
N PRO A 170 11.32 6.56 -6.20
CA PRO A 170 12.26 7.28 -7.04
C PRO A 170 13.02 6.42 -8.05
N LEU A 171 12.74 5.13 -8.25
CA LEU A 171 13.38 4.31 -9.27
C LEU A 171 13.27 4.92 -10.68
N GLY A 172 12.14 5.57 -10.98
CA GLY A 172 11.98 6.35 -12.22
C GLY A 172 12.90 7.58 -12.25
N ALA A 173 13.00 8.33 -11.15
CA ALA A 173 13.91 9.48 -11.03
C ALA A 173 15.39 9.06 -11.05
N ILE A 174 15.74 7.93 -10.42
CA ILE A 174 17.07 7.33 -10.39
C ILE A 174 17.53 6.94 -11.80
N SER A 175 16.62 6.59 -12.71
CA SER A 175 16.97 6.36 -14.12
C SER A 175 17.34 7.63 -14.88
N LEU A 176 16.81 8.78 -14.47
CA LEU A 176 17.07 10.10 -15.06
C LEU A 176 18.33 10.77 -14.50
N ILE A 177 18.73 10.46 -13.25
CA ILE A 177 19.92 11.01 -12.61
C ILE A 177 21.22 10.79 -13.44
N PRO A 178 21.50 9.61 -14.01
CA PRO A 178 22.67 9.40 -14.87
C PRO A 178 22.72 10.28 -16.12
N MET A 179 21.56 10.53 -16.74
CA MET A 179 21.48 11.40 -17.92
C MET A 179 21.68 12.86 -17.54
N CYS A 180 21.06 13.31 -16.45
CA CYS A 180 21.24 14.68 -15.95
C CYS A 180 22.68 14.95 -15.50
N THR A 181 23.31 14.00 -14.79
CA THR A 181 24.71 14.13 -14.35
C THR A 181 25.68 14.17 -15.53
N MET A 182 25.52 13.29 -16.52
CA MET A 182 26.28 13.34 -17.78
C MET A 182 26.14 14.69 -18.48
N TYR A 183 24.91 15.21 -18.59
CA TYR A 183 24.66 16.51 -19.22
C TYR A 183 25.40 17.65 -18.51
N LEU A 184 25.30 17.73 -17.18
CA LEU A 184 25.97 18.76 -16.37
C LEU A 184 27.50 18.68 -16.46
N VAL A 185 28.06 17.45 -16.47
CA VAL A 185 29.50 17.23 -16.65
C VAL A 185 29.96 17.71 -18.03
N CYS A 186 29.19 17.42 -19.08
CA CYS A 186 29.49 17.88 -20.43
C CYS A 186 29.48 19.41 -20.54
N GLU A 187 28.47 20.09 -19.97
CA GLU A 187 28.39 21.55 -19.89
C GLU A 187 29.60 22.14 -19.17
N TYR A 188 29.97 21.59 -18.02
CA TYR A 188 31.12 22.05 -17.23
C TYR A 188 32.43 21.98 -18.02
N PHE A 189 32.70 20.83 -18.67
CA PHE A 189 33.90 20.68 -19.49
C PHE A 189 33.90 21.57 -20.73
N ALA A 190 32.74 21.81 -21.35
CA ALA A 190 32.61 22.72 -22.49
C ALA A 190 32.95 24.16 -22.08
N ARG A 191 32.39 24.65 -20.97
CA ARG A 191 32.70 25.98 -20.41
C ARG A 191 34.19 26.09 -20.08
N LYS A 192 34.76 25.10 -19.40
CA LYS A 192 36.20 25.08 -19.06
C LYS A 192 37.12 25.17 -20.29
N ARG A 193 36.77 24.50 -21.39
CA ARG A 193 37.52 24.62 -22.66
C ARG A 193 37.38 26.01 -23.29
N GLN A 194 36.22 26.64 -23.18
CA GLN A 194 36.00 27.99 -23.68
C GLN A 194 36.83 29.02 -22.92
N VAL A 195 36.87 28.95 -21.57
CA VAL A 195 37.73 29.83 -20.76
C VAL A 195 39.20 29.63 -21.11
N LYS A 196 39.67 28.39 -21.28
CA LYS A 196 41.06 28.12 -21.67
C LYS A 196 41.42 28.72 -23.05
N ARG A 197 40.50 28.67 -24.02
CA ARG A 197 40.72 29.30 -25.34
C ARG A 197 40.80 30.81 -25.25
N VAL A 198 39.90 31.44 -24.50
CA VAL A 198 39.90 32.90 -24.31
C VAL A 198 41.13 33.35 -23.52
N GLY A 199 41.54 32.61 -22.48
CA GLY A 199 42.75 32.90 -21.71
C GLY A 199 44.02 32.87 -22.55
N LEU A 200 44.19 31.86 -23.40
CA LEU A 200 45.33 31.77 -24.33
C LEU A 200 45.33 32.89 -25.38
N MET A 201 44.15 33.36 -25.82
CA MET A 201 44.05 34.52 -26.73
C MET A 201 44.40 35.84 -26.04
N MET A 202 44.16 35.98 -24.74
CA MET A 202 44.49 37.18 -23.96
C MET A 202 45.99 37.22 -23.57
N GLU A 203 46.61 36.07 -23.32
CA GLU A 203 48.04 35.95 -23.00
C GLU A 203 48.94 36.43 -24.16
N GLY A 204 48.50 36.24 -25.41
CA GLY A 204 49.16 36.77 -26.60
C GLY A 204 49.16 38.30 -26.72
N GLN A 205 48.42 39.03 -25.88
CA GLN A 205 48.35 40.50 -25.89
C GLN A 205 49.14 41.19 -24.75
N ASN A 206 50.00 40.47 -24.01
CA ASN A 206 50.89 41.05 -22.99
C ASN A 206 50.18 41.90 -21.91
N ILE A 207 48.94 41.56 -21.56
CA ILE A 207 48.26 42.09 -20.37
C ILE A 207 48.15 40.93 -19.39
N ASN A 208 48.96 40.98 -18.33
CA ASN A 208 49.00 39.98 -17.28
C ASN A 208 47.72 40.08 -16.42
N VAL A 209 46.60 39.57 -16.92
CA VAL A 209 45.32 39.56 -16.18
C VAL A 209 45.28 38.32 -15.30
N GLU A 210 45.21 38.55 -14.00
CA GLU A 210 45.14 37.51 -12.97
C GLU A 210 43.94 36.57 -13.21
N ASN A 211 44.21 35.26 -13.35
CA ASN A 211 43.23 34.21 -13.69
C ASN A 211 41.95 34.25 -12.83
N ARG A 212 42.03 34.72 -11.58
CA ARG A 212 40.91 34.86 -10.65
C ARG A 212 39.87 35.91 -11.07
N LEU A 213 40.28 36.96 -11.77
CA LEU A 213 39.38 38.04 -12.21
C LEU A 213 38.60 37.64 -13.47
N LEU A 214 39.22 36.80 -14.31
CA LEU A 214 38.61 36.24 -15.51
C LEU A 214 37.48 35.25 -15.17
N GLU A 215 37.70 34.36 -14.19
CA GLU A 215 36.66 33.42 -13.70
C GLU A 215 35.45 34.16 -13.13
N LYS A 216 35.67 35.27 -12.42
CA LYS A 216 34.58 36.10 -11.88
C LYS A 216 33.77 36.83 -12.95
N LEU A 217 34.39 37.25 -14.05
CA LEU A 217 33.70 37.91 -15.15
C LEU A 217 32.87 36.92 -16.00
N LEU A 218 33.38 35.69 -16.17
CA LEU A 218 32.69 34.65 -16.94
C LEU A 218 31.55 33.96 -16.18
N ASN A 219 31.59 33.92 -14.85
CA ASN A 219 30.48 33.41 -14.03
C ASN A 219 29.37 34.44 -13.76
N LYS A 220 29.53 35.69 -14.21
CA LYS A 220 28.58 36.79 -13.96
C LYS A 220 27.74 37.15 -15.20
N MET A 221 27.90 36.42 -16.30
CA MET A 221 26.98 36.39 -17.45
C MET A 221 26.13 35.13 -17.39
#